data_AF-A0A3B9MX42-F1
#
_entry.id   AF-A0A3B9MX42-F1
#
_cell.length_a   1.000
_cell.length_b   1.000
_cell.length_c   1.000
_cell.angle_alpha   90.00
_cell.angle_beta   90.00
_cell.angle_gamma   90.00
#
_symmetry.space_group_name_H-M   'P 1'
#
loop_
_entity.id
_entity.type
_entity.pdbx_description
1 polymer ?
#
loop_
_entity_poly.entity_id
_entity_poly.type
_entity_poly.pdbx_seq_one_letter_code
_entity_poly.pdbx_strand_id
1 'polypeptide(L)'
;MGYMFEYCDSHCRELYNVSVDKIKLMNAFMRSKFRKEMEEGHPKFLSQASADSIKQWIDVDYKKDLSAFAEANPRDFEHNQMFWVGWIYAYIHFMSKLPSAKIVELLPIEYMLDQYYTGHEMNKTVYYEHIKEKLAS
;
A
#
# COMPACT_ATOMS: atom_id res chain seq x y z
N MET A 1 -6.12 -3.92 2.45
CA MET A 1 -5.24 -2.87 1.91
C MET A 1 -4.83 -1.84 2.95
N GLY A 2 -5.74 -1.08 3.60
CA GLY A 2 -5.35 -0.10 4.62
C GLY A 2 -4.47 -0.66 5.75
N TYR A 3 -4.90 -1.74 6.40
CA TYR A 3 -4.10 -2.40 7.45
C TYR A 3 -2.75 -2.95 6.96
N MET A 4 -2.64 -3.30 5.69
CA MET A 4 -1.36 -3.74 5.11
C MET A 4 -0.38 -2.56 5.07
N PHE A 5 -0.83 -1.37 4.71
CA PHE A 5 -0.01 -0.16 4.72
C PHE A 5 0.36 0.26 6.14
N GLU A 6 -0.62 0.25 7.06
CA GLU A 6 -0.44 0.68 8.45
C GLU A 6 0.58 -0.20 9.19
N TYR A 7 0.44 -1.52 9.08
CA TYR A 7 1.16 -2.49 9.90
C TYR A 7 2.29 -3.23 9.17
N CYS A 8 2.67 -2.83 7.95
CA CYS A 8 3.70 -3.54 7.21
C CYS A 8 5.04 -3.65 7.93
N ASP A 9 5.48 -2.58 8.59
CA ASP A 9 6.71 -2.59 9.41
C ASP A 9 6.58 -3.53 10.62
N SER A 10 5.47 -3.45 11.37
CA SER A 10 5.20 -4.34 12.49
C SER A 10 5.20 -5.81 12.07
N HIS A 11 4.54 -6.13 10.95
CA HIS A 11 4.54 -7.48 10.39
C HIS A 11 5.95 -7.93 9.98
N CYS A 12 6.75 -7.06 9.37
CA CYS A 12 8.13 -7.39 9.02
C CYS A 12 9.01 -7.62 10.25
N ARG A 13 8.82 -6.83 11.32
CA ARG A 13 9.51 -7.01 12.60
C ARG A 13 9.14 -8.34 13.26
N GLU A 14 7.86 -8.68 13.29
CA GLU A 14 7.37 -9.94 13.87
C GLU A 14 7.83 -11.18 13.09
N LEU A 15 7.80 -11.12 11.75
CA LEU A 15 8.08 -12.26 10.88
C LEU A 15 9.57 -12.47 10.59
N TYR A 16 10.34 -11.38 10.50
CA TYR A 16 11.73 -11.41 10.00
C TYR A 16 12.72 -10.71 10.93
N ASN A 17 12.27 -10.10 12.03
CA ASN A 17 13.11 -9.31 12.94
C ASN A 17 13.84 -8.15 12.22
N VAL A 18 13.16 -7.53 11.24
CA VAL A 18 13.68 -6.39 10.46
C VAL A 18 12.65 -5.26 10.49
N SER A 19 13.08 -4.08 10.89
CA SER A 19 12.31 -2.83 10.70
C SER A 19 12.54 -2.31 9.28
N VAL A 20 11.49 -1.75 8.67
CA VAL A 20 11.48 -1.38 7.25
C VAL A 20 10.88 0.00 7.01
N ASP A 21 11.34 0.64 5.94
CA ASP A 21 10.70 1.82 5.38
C ASP A 21 9.35 1.44 4.76
N LYS A 22 8.26 1.87 5.42
CA LYS A 22 6.89 1.58 4.98
C LYS A 22 6.61 2.09 3.57
N ILE A 23 7.15 3.26 3.19
CA ILE A 23 6.91 3.86 1.88
C ILE A 23 7.60 3.01 0.81
N LYS A 24 8.90 2.71 0.97
CA LYS A 24 9.64 1.87 0.00
C LYS A 24 8.99 0.50 -0.16
N LEU A 25 8.63 -0.14 0.94
CA LEU A 25 8.01 -1.46 0.93
C LEU A 25 6.63 -1.41 0.24
N MET A 26 5.78 -0.44 0.58
CA MET A 26 4.45 -0.34 -0.03
C MET A 26 4.51 0.10 -1.51
N ASN A 27 5.49 0.93 -1.90
CA ASN A 27 5.74 1.23 -3.31
C ASN A 27 6.11 -0.04 -4.09
N ALA A 28 7.01 -0.85 -3.54
CA ALA A 28 7.37 -2.14 -4.14
C ALA A 28 6.17 -3.10 -4.20
N PHE A 29 5.37 -3.16 -3.14
CA PHE A 29 4.15 -3.97 -3.10
C PHE A 29 3.16 -3.55 -4.19
N MET A 30 2.88 -2.25 -4.34
CA MET A 30 1.97 -1.71 -5.35
C MET A 30 2.42 -2.01 -6.79
N ARG A 31 3.70 -2.31 -7.00
CA ARG A 31 4.30 -2.67 -8.30
C ARG A 31 4.58 -4.17 -8.46
N SER A 32 4.27 -4.96 -7.43
CA SER A 32 4.58 -6.39 -7.42
C SER A 32 3.66 -7.20 -8.33
N LYS A 33 4.17 -8.33 -8.83
CA LYS A 33 3.35 -9.33 -9.49
C LYS A 33 2.28 -9.88 -8.54
N PHE A 34 2.62 -10.06 -7.27
CA PHE A 34 1.69 -10.46 -6.23
C PHE A 34 0.46 -9.55 -6.19
N ARG A 35 0.66 -8.22 -6.13
CA ARG A 35 -0.46 -7.28 -6.11
C ARG A 35 -1.28 -7.34 -7.39
N LYS A 36 -0.65 -7.49 -8.56
CA LYS A 36 -1.36 -7.68 -9.83
C LYS A 36 -2.27 -8.92 -9.79
N GLU A 37 -1.79 -10.05 -9.29
CA GLU A 37 -2.60 -11.27 -9.17
C GLU A 37 -3.77 -11.09 -8.17
N MET A 38 -3.60 -10.30 -7.11
CA MET A 38 -4.70 -9.93 -6.21
C MET A 38 -5.79 -9.12 -6.93
N GLU A 39 -5.38 -8.15 -7.76
CA GLU A 39 -6.30 -7.28 -8.53
C GLU A 39 -7.08 -8.06 -9.59
N GLU A 40 -6.47 -9.08 -10.17
CA GLU A 40 -7.11 -10.01 -11.12
C GLU A 40 -8.04 -11.01 -10.42
N GLY A 41 -8.14 -10.97 -9.08
CA GLY A 41 -9.05 -11.80 -8.31
C GLY A 41 -8.60 -13.25 -8.17
N HIS A 42 -7.29 -13.52 -8.22
CA HIS A 42 -6.77 -14.87 -8.10
C HIS A 42 -7.24 -15.52 -6.78
N PRO A 43 -7.90 -16.71 -6.79
CA PRO A 43 -8.63 -17.24 -5.63
C PRO A 43 -7.82 -17.36 -4.34
N LYS A 44 -6.51 -17.59 -4.46
CA LYS A 44 -5.57 -17.66 -3.33
C LYS A 44 -5.55 -16.39 -2.45
N PHE A 45 -5.95 -15.24 -2.99
CA PHE A 45 -5.79 -13.93 -2.38
C PHE A 45 -7.09 -13.25 -1.94
N LEU A 46 -8.25 -13.91 -2.13
CA LEU A 46 -9.56 -13.29 -1.89
C LEU A 46 -9.86 -12.96 -0.42
N SER A 47 -9.22 -13.64 0.54
CA SER A 47 -9.53 -13.51 1.97
C SER A 47 -8.29 -13.63 2.88
N GLN A 48 -7.13 -13.20 2.41
CA GLN A 48 -5.89 -13.28 3.19
C GLN A 48 -5.78 -12.12 4.21
N ALA A 49 -5.27 -12.44 5.41
CA ALA A 49 -4.85 -11.41 6.36
C ALA A 49 -3.65 -10.62 5.80
N SER A 50 -3.45 -9.39 6.30
CA SER A 50 -2.32 -8.55 5.89
C SER A 50 -0.97 -9.21 6.15
N ALA A 51 -0.80 -9.81 7.33
CA ALA A 51 0.42 -10.51 7.72
C ALA A 51 0.75 -11.67 6.77
N ASP A 52 -0.25 -12.50 6.42
CA ASP A 52 -0.07 -13.63 5.50
C ASP A 52 0.29 -13.16 4.08
N SER A 53 -0.34 -12.07 3.63
CA SER A 53 -0.07 -11.48 2.32
C SER A 53 1.37 -10.95 2.24
N ILE A 54 1.80 -10.21 3.27
CA ILE A 54 3.18 -9.70 3.40
C ILE A 54 4.16 -10.87 3.41
N LYS A 55 3.91 -11.87 4.25
CA LYS A 55 4.78 -13.03 4.37
C LYS A 55 4.93 -13.77 3.05
N GLN A 56 3.81 -14.07 2.39
CA GLN A 56 3.82 -14.81 1.13
C GLN A 56 4.54 -14.02 0.04
N TRP A 57 4.28 -12.73 -0.06
CA TRP A 57 4.94 -11.87 -1.04
C TRP A 57 6.46 -11.80 -0.81
N ILE A 58 6.90 -11.53 0.43
CA ILE A 58 8.33 -11.41 0.77
C ILE A 58 9.06 -12.76 0.61
N ASP A 59 8.46 -13.86 1.06
CA ASP A 59 9.07 -15.19 0.96
C ASP A 59 9.30 -15.59 -0.50
N VAL A 60 8.39 -15.22 -1.41
CA VAL A 60 8.43 -15.61 -2.82
C VAL A 60 9.27 -14.65 -3.66
N ASP A 61 8.95 -13.35 -3.60
CA ASP A 61 9.55 -12.35 -4.51
C ASP A 61 10.93 -11.90 -4.03
N TYR A 62 11.15 -11.89 -2.71
CA TYR A 62 12.38 -11.38 -2.08
C TYR A 62 13.20 -12.48 -1.40
N LYS A 63 12.75 -13.74 -1.41
CA LYS A 63 13.45 -14.86 -0.76
C LYS A 63 13.79 -14.59 0.71
N LYS A 64 12.91 -13.86 1.41
CA LYS A 64 13.10 -13.40 2.81
C LYS A 64 14.19 -12.34 3.02
N ASP A 65 14.75 -11.79 1.94
CA ASP A 65 15.73 -10.72 2.00
C ASP A 65 15.04 -9.34 1.95
N LEU A 66 15.02 -8.64 3.09
CA LEU A 66 14.45 -7.31 3.22
C LEU A 66 15.51 -6.20 3.23
N SER A 67 16.76 -6.49 2.89
CA SER A 67 17.86 -5.51 2.91
C SER A 67 17.56 -4.24 2.11
N ALA A 68 16.83 -4.34 0.99
CA ALA A 68 16.43 -3.20 0.17
C ALA A 68 15.42 -2.25 0.86
N PHE A 69 14.73 -2.72 1.90
CA PHE A 69 13.72 -1.97 2.64
C PHE A 69 14.12 -1.67 4.08
N ALA A 70 15.17 -2.31 4.58
CA ALA A 70 15.62 -2.19 5.96
C ALA A 70 15.90 -0.72 6.32
N GLU A 71 15.33 -0.28 7.43
CA GLU A 71 15.52 1.05 7.97
C GLU A 71 15.66 0.94 9.49
N ALA A 72 16.74 1.49 10.02
CA ALA A 72 17.04 1.41 11.45
C ALA A 72 16.08 2.28 12.26
N ASN A 73 15.70 3.44 11.71
CA ASN A 73 14.76 4.36 12.31
C ASN A 73 13.64 4.69 11.31
N PRO A 74 12.66 3.78 11.13
CA PRO A 74 11.56 4.03 10.22
C PRO A 74 10.83 5.33 10.58
N ARG A 75 10.40 6.06 9.55
CA ARG A 75 9.58 7.27 9.74
C ARG A 75 8.32 6.94 10.55
N ASP A 76 8.03 7.78 11.53
CA ASP A 76 6.75 7.79 12.22
C ASP A 76 5.67 8.47 11.36
N PHE A 77 4.46 7.92 11.44
CA PHE A 77 3.28 8.42 10.75
C PHE A 77 2.21 8.76 11.77
N GLU A 78 1.37 9.74 11.43
CA GLU A 78 0.19 10.05 12.24
C GLU A 78 -0.76 8.85 12.29
N HIS A 79 -1.55 8.76 13.36
CA HIS A 79 -2.48 7.66 13.55
C HIS A 79 -3.41 7.49 12.33
N ASN A 80 -3.45 6.29 11.75
CA ASN A 80 -4.23 5.95 10.55
C ASN A 80 -3.82 6.67 9.25
N GLN A 81 -2.69 7.37 9.22
CA GLN A 81 -2.24 8.05 8.01
C GLN A 81 -1.93 7.06 6.88
N MET A 82 -1.15 6.01 7.18
CA MET A 82 -0.83 4.96 6.22
C MET A 82 -2.06 4.08 5.92
N PHE A 83 -2.89 3.80 6.92
CA PHE A 83 -4.17 3.13 6.74
C PHE A 83 -5.04 3.83 5.69
N TRP A 84 -5.20 5.16 5.81
CA TRP A 84 -6.01 5.95 4.90
C TRP A 84 -5.45 5.91 3.48
N VAL A 85 -4.13 6.05 3.30
CA VAL A 85 -3.49 5.95 1.98
C VAL A 85 -3.80 4.59 1.33
N GLY A 86 -3.57 3.49 2.05
CA GLY A 86 -3.85 2.14 1.55
C GLY A 86 -5.34 1.91 1.24
N TRP A 87 -6.24 2.51 2.03
CA TRP A 87 -7.68 2.45 1.83
C TRP A 87 -8.13 3.22 0.59
N ILE A 88 -7.63 4.45 0.40
CA ILE A 88 -7.92 5.28 -0.77
C ILE A 88 -7.38 4.65 -2.05
N TYR A 89 -6.17 4.08 -2.05
CA TYR A 89 -5.67 3.36 -3.22
C TYR A 89 -6.57 2.19 -3.63
N ALA A 90 -7.05 1.42 -2.66
CA ALA A 90 -7.99 0.33 -2.94
C ALA A 90 -9.30 0.86 -3.55
N TYR A 91 -9.78 2.00 -3.05
CA TYR A 91 -10.97 2.65 -3.58
C TYR A 91 -10.77 3.20 -5.00
N ILE A 92 -9.63 3.86 -5.26
CA ILE A 92 -9.26 4.35 -6.60
C ILE A 92 -9.19 3.19 -7.59
N HIS A 93 -8.52 2.09 -7.22
CA HIS A 93 -8.47 0.89 -8.06
C HIS A 93 -9.88 0.36 -8.36
N PHE A 94 -10.74 0.26 -7.35
CA PHE A 94 -12.11 -0.19 -7.52
C PHE A 94 -12.91 0.69 -8.50
N MET A 95 -12.78 2.02 -8.40
CA MET A 95 -13.53 2.97 -9.22
C MET A 95 -12.97 3.13 -10.64
N SER A 96 -11.65 3.28 -10.77
CA SER A 96 -10.98 3.57 -12.05
C SER A 96 -10.63 2.33 -12.87
N LYS A 97 -10.58 1.15 -12.23
CA LYS A 97 -10.05 -0.10 -12.80
C LYS A 97 -8.58 -0.02 -13.24
N LEU A 98 -7.85 1.03 -12.84
CA LEU A 98 -6.42 1.15 -13.10
C LEU A 98 -5.63 0.14 -12.25
N PRO A 99 -4.55 -0.47 -12.79
CA PRO A 99 -3.64 -1.30 -11.99
C PRO A 99 -2.99 -0.47 -10.87
N SER A 100 -2.70 -1.09 -9.71
CA SER A 100 -2.03 -0.41 -8.59
C SER A 100 -0.73 0.26 -8.99
N ALA A 101 0.02 -0.38 -9.89
CA ALA A 101 1.29 0.14 -10.39
C ALA A 101 1.10 1.49 -11.10
N LYS A 102 0.02 1.64 -11.88
CA LYS A 102 -0.27 2.92 -12.55
C LYS A 102 -0.81 3.95 -11.55
N ILE A 103 -1.64 3.51 -10.59
CA ILE A 103 -2.16 4.41 -9.54
C ILE A 103 -1.02 5.03 -8.73
N VAL A 104 -0.08 4.22 -8.24
CA VAL A 104 1.04 4.73 -7.42
C VAL A 104 2.10 5.49 -8.24
N GLU A 105 2.07 5.37 -9.57
CA GLU A 105 2.84 6.23 -10.49
C GLU A 105 2.21 7.62 -10.63
N LEU A 106 0.89 7.69 -10.82
CA LEU A 106 0.16 8.95 -10.97
C LEU A 106 -0.02 9.69 -9.64
N LEU A 107 -0.19 8.93 -8.55
CA LEU A 107 -0.39 9.42 -7.20
C LEU A 107 0.62 8.73 -6.28
N PRO A 108 1.87 9.24 -6.20
CA PRO A 108 2.89 8.69 -5.31
C PRO A 108 2.44 8.66 -3.84
N ILE A 109 2.98 7.74 -3.05
CA ILE A 109 2.60 7.56 -1.63
C ILE A 109 2.82 8.86 -0.86
N GLU A 110 3.93 9.53 -1.10
CA GLU A 110 4.31 10.80 -0.50
C GLU A 110 3.26 11.88 -0.77
N TYR A 111 2.81 12.00 -2.03
CA TYR A 111 1.73 12.91 -2.38
C TYR A 111 0.46 12.58 -1.59
N MET A 112 0.09 11.30 -1.52
CA MET A 112 -1.10 10.87 -0.77
C MET A 112 -0.98 11.17 0.73
N LEU A 113 0.21 11.01 1.31
CA LEU A 113 0.47 11.35 2.71
C LEU A 113 0.25 12.85 2.99
N ASP A 114 0.66 13.72 2.06
CA ASP A 114 0.42 15.17 2.17
C ASP A 114 -1.08 15.51 2.07
N GLN A 115 -1.84 14.73 1.30
CA GLN A 115 -3.28 14.88 1.19
C GLN A 115 -4.05 14.36 2.41
N TYR A 116 -3.41 13.66 3.35
CA TYR A 116 -4.10 13.04 4.47
C TYR A 116 -4.91 14.06 5.28
N TYR A 117 -4.32 15.19 5.68
CA TYR A 117 -4.97 16.16 6.57
C TYR A 117 -6.29 16.68 6.03
N THR A 118 -6.37 16.99 4.74
CA THR A 118 -7.60 17.49 4.10
C THR A 118 -8.48 16.36 3.57
N GLY A 119 -7.87 15.29 3.07
CA GLY A 119 -8.55 14.19 2.39
C GLY A 119 -9.22 13.19 3.33
N HIS A 120 -8.69 12.98 4.53
CA HIS A 120 -9.25 12.00 5.48
C HIS A 120 -10.58 12.43 6.10
N GLU A 121 -10.84 13.74 6.15
CA GLU A 121 -12.13 14.29 6.58
C GLU A 121 -13.20 14.22 5.49
N MET A 122 -12.80 14.04 4.23
CA MET A 122 -13.72 13.95 3.11
C MET A 122 -14.35 12.56 3.01
N ASN A 123 -15.57 12.52 2.49
CA ASN A 123 -16.12 11.27 2.00
C ASN A 123 -15.24 10.75 0.84
N LYS A 124 -14.85 9.47 0.88
CA LYS A 124 -14.02 8.82 -0.16
C LYS A 124 -14.49 9.07 -1.60
N THR A 125 -15.80 9.16 -1.85
CA THR A 125 -16.36 9.44 -3.18
C THR A 125 -16.06 10.87 -3.60
N VAL A 126 -16.20 11.83 -2.69
CA VAL A 126 -15.89 13.25 -2.93
C VAL A 126 -14.39 13.42 -3.17
N TYR A 127 -13.56 12.77 -2.34
CA TYR A 127 -12.11 12.78 -2.54
C TYR A 127 -11.73 12.19 -3.90
N TYR A 128 -12.33 11.07 -4.30
CA TYR A 128 -12.07 10.47 -5.61
C TYR A 128 -12.40 11.41 -6.77
N GLU A 129 -13.55 12.10 -6.74
CA GLU A 129 -13.88 13.08 -7.79
C GLU A 129 -12.89 14.25 -7.82
N HIS A 130 -12.37 14.69 -6.67
CA HIS A 130 -11.34 15.73 -6.59
C HIS A 130 -10.02 15.34 -7.26
N ILE A 131 -9.61 14.07 -7.18
CA ILE A 131 -8.34 13.59 -7.76
C ILE A 131 -8.48 12.96 -9.15
N LYS A 132 -9.71 12.84 -9.66
CA LYS A 132 -10.02 12.08 -10.88
C LYS A 132 -9.30 12.60 -12.12
N GLU A 133 -9.11 13.90 -12.23
CA GLU A 133 -8.39 14.52 -13.36
C GLU A 133 -6.92 14.06 -13.40
N LYS A 134 -6.28 13.84 -12.24
CA LYS A 134 -4.92 13.29 -12.15
C LYS A 134 -4.83 11.81 -12.54
N LEU A 135 -5.96 11.11 -12.58
CA LEU A 135 -6.03 9.71 -13.03
C LEU A 135 -6.21 9.60 -14.56
N ALA A 136 -6.53 10.70 -15.23
CA ALA A 136 -6.78 10.76 -16.67
C ALA A 136 -5.56 11.21 -17.50
N SER A 137 -4.50 11.69 -16.82
CA SER A 137 -3.21 12.09 -17.39
C SER A 137 -2.25 10.91 -17.55
#